data_AF-A0A0M9WKW1-F1
#
_entry.id   AF-A0A0M9WKW1-F1
#
_cell.length_a   1.000
_cell.length_b   1.000
_cell.length_c   1.000
_cell.angle_alpha   90.00
_cell.angle_beta   90.00
_cell.angle_gamma   90.00
#
_symmetry.space_group_name_H-M   'P 1'
#
loop_
_entity.id
_entity.type
_entity.pdbx_description
1 polymer ?
#
loop_
_entity_poly.entity_id
_entity_poly.type
_entity_poly.pdbx_seq_one_letter_code
_entity_poly.pdbx_strand_id
1 'polypeptide(L)'
;MKYEWYWRLEPEIKYFCDITYDPFLKMAEANKTYGFTIAVKELRETVPNIFRYAAAYKRKNNLKSKGLWEMFLEQPEQPETPEAKQDKLPDEILQTDPGDNNLKDVDPEAMEGESYNMCHFWSNFEIARLDWFRSKEYEDFFTMMDRSGGFWNERWGDAPIHSLAAGALLAPSDIHYFRDFGYRHTTIQHCPANAPARQLTRIPYLEKTTDDEKKRIEEDEYWANPDQVKENGVGCRCRCDTDIVDVEGKQGSCLNEWVDVAGGWASP
;
A
#
# COMPACT_ATOMS: atom_id res chain seq x y z
N MET A 1 -10.02 27.17 3.20
CA MET A 1 -9.20 26.88 2.00
C MET A 1 -10.10 26.36 0.89
N LYS A 2 -9.64 26.34 -0.38
CA LYS A 2 -10.49 26.10 -1.57
C LYS A 2 -10.69 24.62 -1.94
N TYR A 3 -9.79 23.72 -1.53
CA TYR A 3 -9.80 22.31 -1.93
C TYR A 3 -9.81 21.36 -0.73
N GLU A 4 -10.60 20.30 -0.86
CA GLU A 4 -10.76 19.21 0.12
C GLU A 4 -9.98 17.96 -0.26
N TRP A 5 -9.78 17.73 -1.57
CA TRP A 5 -9.09 16.56 -2.11
C TRP A 5 -7.90 16.98 -2.96
N TYR A 6 -6.94 16.09 -3.08
CA TYR A 6 -5.88 16.19 -4.09
C TYR A 6 -5.64 14.83 -4.73
N TRP A 7 -5.06 14.87 -5.93
CA TRP A 7 -4.51 13.72 -6.63
C TRP A 7 -3.09 14.07 -7.02
N ARG A 8 -2.10 13.34 -6.47
CA ARG A 8 -0.70 13.49 -6.84
C ARG A 8 -0.42 12.86 -8.20
N LEU A 9 0.26 13.63 -9.04
CA LEU A 9 0.72 13.23 -10.36
C LEU A 9 2.21 13.57 -10.44
N GLU A 10 3.02 12.58 -10.81
CA GLU A 10 4.45 12.77 -11.03
C GLU A 10 4.80 12.73 -12.53
N PRO A 11 5.97 13.24 -12.93
CA PRO A 11 6.48 13.06 -14.28
C PRO A 11 6.65 11.58 -14.64
N GLU A 12 6.68 11.27 -15.93
CA GLU A 12 6.97 9.91 -16.46
C GLU A 12 5.98 8.81 -16.01
N ILE A 13 4.78 9.20 -15.60
CA ILE A 13 3.69 8.27 -15.32
C ILE A 13 2.97 7.85 -16.59
N LYS A 14 2.36 6.66 -16.56
CA LYS A 14 1.41 6.21 -17.59
C LYS A 14 0.16 5.63 -16.96
N TYR A 15 -0.99 5.94 -17.57
CA TYR A 15 -2.26 5.28 -17.31
C TYR A 15 -2.57 4.31 -18.45
N PHE A 16 -3.05 3.11 -18.12
CA PHE A 16 -3.30 2.05 -19.10
C PHE A 16 -4.77 1.70 -19.28
N CYS A 17 -5.64 2.21 -18.41
CA CYS A 17 -7.06 1.87 -18.37
C CYS A 17 -7.89 3.15 -18.44
N ASP A 18 -9.09 3.04 -19.01
CA ASP A 18 -10.06 4.13 -19.02
C ASP A 18 -10.58 4.40 -17.60
N ILE A 19 -10.48 5.64 -17.14
CA ILE A 19 -11.07 6.08 -15.88
C ILE A 19 -12.51 6.53 -16.16
N THR A 20 -13.48 5.68 -15.79
CA THR A 20 -14.88 5.81 -16.21
C THR A 20 -15.78 6.57 -15.23
N TYR A 21 -15.25 6.99 -14.09
CA TYR A 21 -15.97 7.73 -13.06
C TYR A 21 -15.08 8.81 -12.43
N ASP A 22 -15.69 9.76 -11.73
CA ASP A 22 -14.96 10.76 -10.96
C ASP A 22 -14.42 10.13 -9.65
N PRO A 23 -13.09 9.99 -9.49
CA PRO A 23 -12.53 9.35 -8.30
C PRO A 23 -12.75 10.16 -7.03
N PHE A 24 -12.82 11.49 -7.10
CA PHE A 24 -13.05 12.33 -5.92
C PHE A 24 -14.47 12.15 -5.38
N LEU A 25 -15.45 12.15 -6.29
CA LEU A 25 -16.84 11.87 -5.91
C LEU A 25 -16.98 10.45 -5.36
N LYS A 26 -16.35 9.45 -6.00
CA LYS A 26 -16.40 8.06 -5.54
C LYS A 26 -15.83 7.90 -4.13
N MET A 27 -14.69 8.53 -3.87
CA MET A 27 -14.04 8.53 -2.55
C MET A 27 -14.90 9.23 -1.50
N ALA A 28 -15.51 10.37 -1.85
CA ALA A 28 -16.40 11.11 -0.96
C ALA A 28 -17.69 10.34 -0.62
N GLU A 29 -18.35 9.75 -1.62
CA GLU A 29 -19.57 8.94 -1.43
C GLU A 29 -19.33 7.70 -0.58
N ALA A 30 -18.15 7.08 -0.73
CA ALA A 30 -17.75 5.89 0.02
C ALA A 30 -17.09 6.23 1.36
N ASN A 31 -17.08 7.50 1.80
CA ASN A 31 -16.42 7.98 3.03
C ASN A 31 -14.95 7.54 3.16
N LYS A 32 -14.24 7.45 2.03
CA LYS A 32 -12.81 7.13 2.01
C LYS A 32 -12.00 8.37 2.35
N THR A 33 -10.77 8.15 2.81
CA THR A 33 -9.85 9.21 3.24
C THR A 33 -8.58 9.21 2.38
N TYR A 34 -8.06 8.03 2.07
CA TYR A 34 -6.80 7.88 1.33
C TYR A 34 -6.93 6.75 0.32
N GLY A 35 -6.39 6.91 -0.87
CA GLY A 35 -6.43 5.87 -1.90
C GLY A 35 -5.14 5.74 -2.68
N PHE A 36 -4.83 4.50 -3.06
CA PHE A 36 -3.56 4.09 -3.64
C PHE A 36 -3.77 3.05 -4.76
N THR A 37 -2.75 2.88 -5.61
CA THR A 37 -2.71 1.83 -6.66
C THR A 37 -1.61 0.81 -6.43
N ILE A 38 -0.52 1.19 -5.76
CA ILE A 38 0.66 0.33 -5.58
C ILE A 38 1.05 0.35 -4.10
N ALA A 39 1.35 -0.84 -3.55
CA ALA A 39 1.94 -1.01 -2.23
C ALA A 39 3.19 -1.90 -2.35
N VAL A 40 4.33 -1.42 -1.85
CA VAL A 40 5.63 -2.07 -2.00
C VAL A 40 6.45 -1.97 -0.72
N LYS A 41 7.48 -2.80 -0.61
CA LYS A 41 8.46 -2.72 0.48
C LYS A 41 9.47 -1.60 0.26
N GLU A 42 9.77 -0.88 1.32
CA GLU A 42 10.86 0.10 1.39
C GLU A 42 12.21 -0.61 1.59
N LEU A 43 13.29 0.08 1.25
CA LEU A 43 14.64 -0.34 1.55
C LEU A 43 14.95 -0.08 3.03
N ARG A 44 15.19 -1.15 3.80
CA ARG A 44 15.43 -1.10 5.25
C ARG A 44 16.55 -0.14 5.64
N GLU A 45 17.59 -0.02 4.82
CA GLU A 45 18.74 0.86 5.04
C GLU A 45 18.37 2.35 5.07
N THR A 46 17.22 2.71 4.50
CA THR A 46 16.79 4.10 4.34
C THR A 46 15.95 4.58 5.51
N VAL A 47 15.33 3.65 6.23
CA VAL A 47 14.36 3.90 7.29
C VAL A 47 14.60 3.09 8.57
N PRO A 48 15.86 2.88 9.04
CA PRO A 48 16.13 1.99 10.16
C PRO A 48 15.41 2.38 11.46
N ASN A 49 15.19 3.67 11.73
CA ASN A 49 14.53 4.11 12.97
C ASN A 49 13.07 4.56 12.80
N ILE A 50 12.50 4.57 11.59
CA ILE A 50 11.18 5.18 11.34
C ILE A 50 10.08 4.54 12.20
N PHE A 51 10.10 3.21 12.29
CA PHE A 51 9.06 2.44 12.96
C PHE A 51 9.08 2.68 14.46
N ARG A 52 10.27 2.82 15.05
CA ARG A 52 10.45 3.16 16.46
C ARG A 52 9.74 4.47 16.83
N TYR A 53 9.84 5.50 16.00
CA TYR A 53 9.14 6.76 16.25
C TYR A 53 7.63 6.65 16.01
N ALA A 54 7.20 5.89 15.01
CA ALA A 54 5.78 5.66 14.74
C ALA A 54 5.09 4.88 15.89
N ALA A 55 5.71 3.77 16.33
CA ALA A 55 5.25 2.98 17.47
C ALA A 55 5.26 3.82 18.77
N ALA A 56 6.31 4.63 18.99
CA ALA A 56 6.36 5.54 20.14
C ALA A 56 5.25 6.59 20.10
N TYR A 57 4.87 7.10 18.93
CA TYR A 57 3.72 8.02 18.78
C TYR A 57 2.41 7.34 19.17
N LYS A 58 2.15 6.12 18.68
CA LYS A 58 0.96 5.34 19.06
C LYS A 58 0.88 5.15 20.57
N ARG A 59 1.99 4.74 21.19
CA ARG A 59 2.09 4.53 22.65
C ARG A 59 1.85 5.82 23.42
N LYS A 60 2.52 6.92 23.05
CA LYS A 60 2.41 8.21 23.73
C LYS A 60 0.99 8.76 23.72
N ASN A 61 0.24 8.51 22.66
CA ASN A 61 -1.14 8.98 22.48
C ASN A 61 -2.19 7.92 22.86
N ASN A 62 -1.78 6.76 23.40
CA ASN A 62 -2.66 5.63 23.73
C ASN A 62 -3.58 5.20 22.55
N LEU A 63 -3.05 5.26 21.32
CA LEU A 63 -3.80 4.88 20.12
C LEU A 63 -3.86 3.36 20.01
N LYS A 64 -5.08 2.83 19.92
CA LYS A 64 -5.32 1.44 19.56
C LYS A 64 -5.36 1.31 18.05
N SER A 65 -4.78 0.23 17.52
CA SER A 65 -4.91 -0.06 16.09
C SER A 65 -6.38 -0.24 15.71
N LYS A 66 -6.74 0.27 14.54
CA LYS A 66 -8.05 0.06 13.90
C LYS A 66 -8.02 -1.06 12.85
N GLY A 67 -6.94 -1.84 12.79
CA GLY A 67 -6.72 -2.95 11.85
C GLY A 67 -5.73 -2.66 10.73
N LEU A 68 -5.51 -1.38 10.38
CA LEU A 68 -4.59 -1.02 9.29
C LEU A 68 -3.11 -1.10 9.70
N TRP A 69 -2.80 -0.91 10.98
CA TRP A 69 -1.43 -1.00 11.48
C TRP A 69 -0.81 -2.37 11.23
N GLU A 70 -1.61 -3.42 11.36
CA GLU A 70 -1.24 -4.82 11.20
C GLU A 70 -0.73 -5.13 9.79
N MET A 71 -1.11 -4.33 8.77
CA MET A 71 -0.58 -4.44 7.41
C MET A 71 0.94 -4.18 7.37
N PHE A 72 1.44 -3.36 8.28
CA PHE A 72 2.84 -2.92 8.33
C PHE A 72 3.69 -3.77 9.26
N LEU A 73 3.11 -4.76 9.93
CA LEU A 73 3.83 -5.60 10.87
C LEU A 73 4.37 -6.86 10.18
N GLU A 74 5.54 -7.31 10.62
CA GLU A 74 6.00 -8.66 10.32
C GLU A 74 5.06 -9.65 11.01
N GLN A 75 4.50 -10.58 10.23
CA GLN A 75 3.74 -11.67 10.82
C GLN A 75 4.71 -12.60 11.55
N PRO A 76 4.39 -13.07 12.77
CA PRO A 76 5.20 -14.08 13.42
C PRO A 76 5.24 -15.31 12.51
N GLU A 77 6.45 -15.82 12.25
CA GLU A 77 6.61 -17.09 11.53
C GLU A 77 5.69 -18.12 12.20
N GLN A 78 4.80 -18.74 11.41
CA GLN A 78 4.09 -19.90 11.92
C GLN A 78 5.17 -20.90 12.34
N PRO A 79 5.12 -21.44 13.57
CA PRO A 79 6.06 -22.48 13.93
C PRO A 79 5.92 -23.56 12.87
N GLU A 80 7.02 -23.84 12.16
CA GLU A 80 7.06 -24.94 11.21
C GLU A 80 6.42 -26.13 11.90
N THR A 81 5.41 -26.74 11.27
CA THR A 81 4.79 -27.96 11.79
C THR A 81 5.94 -28.89 12.17
N PRO A 82 6.08 -29.28 13.45
CA PRO A 82 7.20 -30.12 13.82
C PRO A 82 7.04 -31.41 13.05
N GLU A 83 7.87 -31.62 12.02
CA GLU A 83 8.11 -32.95 11.49
C GLU A 83 8.38 -33.83 12.72
N ALA A 84 7.56 -34.86 12.88
CA ALA A 84 7.42 -35.66 14.09
C ALA A 84 8.78 -36.05 14.68
N LYS A 85 9.32 -35.23 15.59
CA LYS A 85 10.35 -35.65 16.52
C LYS A 85 9.64 -36.56 17.51
N GLN A 86 9.87 -37.86 17.34
CA GLN A 86 9.34 -38.92 18.19
C GLN A 86 9.45 -38.55 19.66
N ASP A 87 8.31 -38.64 20.34
CA ASP A 87 8.16 -38.46 21.78
C ASP A 87 9.20 -39.27 22.57
N LYS A 88 10.05 -38.56 23.30
CA LYS A 88 10.57 -39.03 24.58
C LYS A 88 10.24 -37.96 25.62
N LEU A 89 9.19 -38.21 26.41
CA LEU A 89 8.88 -37.49 27.64
C LEU A 89 9.81 -37.96 28.79
N PRO A 90 9.95 -37.22 29.91
CA PRO A 90 11.16 -36.45 30.19
C PRO A 90 11.80 -36.87 31.51
N ASP A 91 13.07 -37.27 31.46
CA ASP A 91 13.93 -37.29 32.64
C ASP A 91 15.03 -36.25 32.41
N GLU A 92 14.82 -35.02 32.88
CA GLU A 92 15.86 -34.15 33.45
C GLU A 92 15.30 -32.75 33.77
N ILE A 93 14.52 -32.70 34.85
CA ILE A 93 14.41 -31.53 35.74
C ILE A 93 15.72 -31.38 36.58
N LEU A 94 16.87 -31.89 36.09
CA LEU A 94 18.09 -32.08 36.89
C LEU A 94 19.41 -31.68 36.21
N GLN A 95 19.37 -30.92 35.11
CA GLN A 95 20.57 -30.26 34.59
C GLN A 95 20.26 -28.80 34.23
N THR A 96 20.03 -27.98 35.25
CA THR A 96 20.20 -26.52 35.08
C THR A 96 21.69 -26.24 35.06
N ASP A 97 22.27 -26.15 33.86
CA ASP A 97 23.61 -25.61 33.69
C ASP A 97 23.65 -24.15 34.19
N PRO A 98 24.65 -23.75 35.00
CA PRO A 98 24.81 -22.38 35.45
C PRO A 98 25.25 -21.51 34.25
N GLY A 99 24.26 -21.06 33.48
CA GLY A 99 24.48 -20.31 32.24
C GLY A 99 23.28 -20.30 31.28
N ASP A 100 22.24 -21.08 31.55
CA ASP A 100 21.02 -21.11 30.73
C ASP A 100 20.19 -19.84 30.95
N ASN A 101 20.61 -18.76 30.29
CA ASN A 101 19.81 -17.58 30.12
C ASN A 101 18.63 -17.93 29.20
N ASN A 102 17.51 -18.32 29.79
CA ASN A 102 16.16 -18.26 29.19
C ASN A 102 15.74 -16.80 28.87
N LEU A 103 16.67 -15.97 28.41
CA LEU A 103 16.38 -14.68 27.82
C LEU A 103 15.95 -14.97 26.40
N LYS A 104 14.66 -14.74 26.11
CA LYS A 104 14.19 -14.65 24.73
C LYS A 104 15.11 -13.68 24.00
N ASP A 105 15.63 -14.09 22.84
CA ASP A 105 16.44 -13.21 22.00
C ASP A 105 15.63 -11.93 21.74
N VAL A 106 16.13 -10.80 22.22
CA VAL A 106 15.44 -9.52 22.08
C VAL A 106 15.87 -8.96 20.74
N ASP A 107 14.99 -9.02 19.75
CA ASP A 107 15.23 -8.35 18.48
C ASP A 107 15.47 -6.86 18.74
N PRO A 108 16.66 -6.33 18.44
CA PRO A 108 16.99 -4.92 18.70
C PRO A 108 16.16 -3.94 17.88
N GLU A 109 15.48 -4.38 16.82
CA GLU A 109 14.60 -3.56 15.99
C GLU A 109 13.12 -3.69 16.36
N ALA A 110 12.75 -4.74 17.08
CA ALA A 110 11.38 -4.91 17.55
C ALA A 110 11.06 -3.89 18.64
N MET A 111 9.94 -3.18 18.45
CA MET A 111 9.44 -2.18 19.38
C MET A 111 8.11 -2.66 19.93
N GLU A 112 8.04 -2.88 21.25
CA GLU A 112 6.85 -3.45 21.91
C GLU A 112 6.47 -4.87 21.37
N GLY A 113 7.45 -5.61 20.85
CA GLY A 113 7.24 -6.93 20.24
C GLY A 113 6.69 -6.87 18.81
N GLU A 114 6.61 -5.67 18.21
CA GLU A 114 6.22 -5.45 16.83
C GLU A 114 7.47 -5.10 15.99
N SER A 115 7.58 -5.67 14.79
CA SER A 115 8.62 -5.37 13.81
C SER A 115 7.99 -4.88 12.51
N TYR A 116 8.67 -3.98 11.80
CA TYR A 116 8.17 -3.37 10.56
C TYR A 116 8.52 -4.24 9.36
N ASN A 117 7.51 -4.66 8.59
CA ASN A 117 7.72 -5.48 7.39
C ASN A 117 8.17 -4.67 6.14
N MET A 118 8.45 -3.38 6.33
CA MET A 118 8.84 -2.39 5.33
C MET A 118 7.74 -1.99 4.33
N CYS A 119 6.51 -2.48 4.48
CA CYS A 119 5.43 -2.17 3.55
C CYS A 119 4.95 -0.73 3.65
N HIS A 120 4.67 -0.13 2.50
CA HIS A 120 4.05 1.19 2.42
C HIS A 120 3.22 1.34 1.14
N PHE A 121 2.27 2.26 1.15
CA PHE A 121 1.57 2.74 -0.04
C PHE A 121 2.50 3.67 -0.81
N TRP A 122 2.65 3.43 -2.11
CA TRP A 122 3.57 4.19 -2.95
C TRP A 122 2.96 5.54 -3.32
N SER A 123 3.47 6.62 -2.72
CA SER A 123 2.84 7.94 -2.74
C SER A 123 2.91 8.67 -4.08
N ASN A 124 3.68 8.19 -5.07
CA ASN A 124 3.70 8.78 -6.41
C ASN A 124 2.29 8.81 -7.03
N PHE A 125 1.44 7.84 -6.66
CA PHE A 125 -0.01 7.87 -6.88
C PHE A 125 -0.71 7.93 -5.52
N GLU A 126 -1.38 9.04 -5.23
CA GLU A 126 -2.23 9.18 -4.05
C GLU A 126 -3.44 10.06 -4.38
N ILE A 127 -4.62 9.61 -4.01
CA ILE A 127 -5.85 10.41 -3.99
C ILE A 127 -6.32 10.45 -2.55
N ALA A 128 -6.27 11.61 -1.92
CA ALA A 128 -6.53 11.69 -0.49
C ALA A 128 -7.18 13.01 -0.06
N ARG A 129 -7.83 12.97 1.09
CA ARG A 129 -8.44 14.15 1.71
C ARG A 129 -7.40 14.99 2.42
N LEU A 130 -7.38 16.27 2.08
CA LEU A 130 -6.47 17.25 2.68
C LEU A 130 -6.82 17.57 4.14
N ASP A 131 -8.05 17.34 4.58
CA ASP A 131 -8.44 17.58 5.97
C ASP A 131 -7.82 16.59 6.95
N TRP A 132 -7.59 15.34 6.52
CA TRP A 132 -6.83 14.36 7.29
C TRP A 132 -5.37 14.77 7.50
N PHE A 133 -4.68 15.22 6.44
CA PHE A 133 -3.31 15.74 6.56
C PHE A 133 -3.22 17.02 7.40
N ARG A 134 -4.32 17.78 7.52
CA ARG A 134 -4.43 18.99 8.36
C ARG A 134 -5.01 18.67 9.74
N SER A 135 -5.29 17.41 10.04
CA SER A 135 -5.82 17.04 11.33
C SER A 135 -4.72 17.18 12.37
N LYS A 136 -5.12 17.51 13.60
CA LYS A 136 -4.16 17.67 14.70
C LYS A 136 -3.35 16.39 14.92
N GLU A 137 -3.99 15.24 14.75
CA GLU A 137 -3.38 13.93 14.91
C GLU A 137 -2.27 13.67 13.88
N TYR A 138 -2.50 14.03 12.61
CA TYR A 138 -1.47 13.92 11.58
C TYR A 138 -0.36 14.95 11.79
N GLU A 139 -0.71 16.21 12.07
CA GLU A 139 0.29 17.27 12.32
C GLU A 139 1.18 16.94 13.52
N ASP A 140 0.62 16.39 14.60
CA ASP A 140 1.38 15.95 15.77
C ASP A 140 2.28 14.74 15.44
N PHE A 141 1.80 13.80 14.62
CA PHE A 141 2.59 12.67 14.14
C PHE A 141 3.78 13.16 13.31
N PHE A 142 3.51 14.00 12.31
CA PHE A 142 4.53 14.59 11.46
C PHE A 142 5.54 15.41 12.26
N THR A 143 5.08 16.22 13.22
CA THR A 143 5.96 17.01 14.09
C THR A 143 6.89 16.12 14.94
N MET A 144 6.40 14.96 15.40
CA MET A 144 7.25 14.00 16.11
C MET A 144 8.31 13.39 15.20
N MET A 145 7.94 13.06 13.96
CA MET A 145 8.88 12.56 12.95
C MET A 145 9.93 13.61 12.56
N ASP A 146 9.53 14.86 12.33
CA ASP A 146 10.44 15.94 11.97
C ASP A 146 11.47 16.21 13.08
N ARG A 147 11.01 16.27 14.33
CA ARG A 147 11.90 16.47 15.50
C ARG A 147 12.88 15.33 15.75
N SER A 148 12.62 14.13 15.23
CA SER A 148 13.56 13.01 15.34
C SER A 148 14.83 13.23 14.50
N GLY A 149 14.76 14.10 13.46
CA GLY A 149 15.84 14.31 12.51
C GLY A 149 16.01 13.19 11.47
N GLY A 150 15.13 12.18 11.43
CA GLY A 150 15.23 11.05 10.49
C GLY A 150 15.19 11.46 9.02
N PHE A 151 14.50 12.54 8.66
CA PHE A 151 14.50 13.09 7.30
C PHE A 151 15.89 13.54 6.81
N TRP A 152 16.78 13.93 7.72
CA TRP A 152 18.09 14.52 7.40
C TRP A 152 19.25 13.57 7.72
N ASN A 153 19.13 12.81 8.80
CA ASN A 153 20.16 11.85 9.24
C ASN A 153 19.99 10.48 8.57
N GLU A 154 18.79 10.15 8.10
CA GLU A 154 18.46 8.96 7.33
C GLU A 154 17.85 9.40 5.99
N ARG A 155 17.06 8.54 5.33
CA ARG A 155 16.39 8.86 4.06
C ARG A 155 14.92 8.50 4.12
N TRP A 156 14.21 9.04 5.11
CA TRP A 156 12.79 8.82 5.26
C TRP A 156 12.03 9.46 4.09
N GLY A 157 11.42 8.62 3.26
CA GLY A 157 10.49 9.05 2.22
C GLY A 157 9.15 9.49 2.81
N ASP A 158 8.42 10.29 2.05
CA ASP A 158 7.04 10.64 2.37
C ASP A 158 6.11 9.42 2.32
N ALA A 159 6.36 8.48 1.40
CA ALA A 159 5.55 7.26 1.24
C ALA A 159 5.44 6.41 2.52
N PRO A 160 6.54 5.99 3.19
CA PRO A 160 6.45 5.29 4.47
C PRO A 160 5.89 6.16 5.60
N ILE A 161 6.11 7.48 5.60
CA ILE A 161 5.54 8.40 6.61
C ILE A 161 4.01 8.47 6.48
N HIS A 162 3.50 8.67 5.27
CA HIS A 162 2.05 8.70 4.99
C HIS A 162 1.40 7.37 5.35
N SER A 163 2.08 6.26 5.03
CA SER A 163 1.58 4.91 5.28
C SER A 163 1.52 4.56 6.76
N LEU A 164 2.59 4.84 7.51
CA LEU A 164 2.61 4.62 8.97
C LEU A 164 1.63 5.56 9.70
N ALA A 165 1.47 6.80 9.24
CA ALA A 165 0.45 7.71 9.75
C ALA A 165 -0.97 7.17 9.50
N ALA A 166 -1.23 6.68 8.28
CA ALA A 166 -2.48 6.03 7.94
C ALA A 166 -2.73 4.80 8.81
N GLY A 167 -1.75 3.90 8.96
CA GLY A 167 -1.85 2.72 9.83
C GLY A 167 -2.13 3.05 11.29
N ALA A 168 -1.57 4.14 11.80
CA ALA A 168 -1.78 4.56 13.19
C ALA A 168 -3.15 5.24 13.43
N LEU A 169 -3.69 5.95 12.43
CA LEU A 169 -4.83 6.85 12.60
C LEU A 169 -6.13 6.37 11.92
N LEU A 170 -6.03 5.60 10.84
CA LEU A 170 -7.12 5.19 9.98
C LEU A 170 -7.42 3.69 10.10
N ALA A 171 -8.65 3.31 9.72
CA ALA A 171 -9.06 1.92 9.58
C ALA A 171 -8.90 1.46 8.12
N PRO A 172 -8.85 0.14 7.85
CA PRO A 172 -8.85 -0.38 6.47
C PRO A 172 -10.06 0.10 5.65
N SER A 173 -11.21 0.34 6.30
CA SER A 173 -12.41 0.91 5.68
C SER A 173 -12.23 2.35 5.21
N ASP A 174 -11.28 3.11 5.76
CA ASP A 174 -11.02 4.49 5.36
C ASP A 174 -10.10 4.55 4.13
N ILE A 175 -9.48 3.43 3.75
CA ILE A 175 -8.55 3.35 2.64
C ILE A 175 -9.26 2.77 1.41
N HIS A 176 -8.88 3.25 0.23
CA HIS A 176 -9.36 2.75 -1.04
C HIS A 176 -8.22 2.27 -1.93
N TYR A 177 -8.25 0.99 -2.28
CA TYR A 177 -7.39 0.41 -3.27
C TYR A 177 -8.02 0.55 -4.67
N PHE A 178 -7.45 1.43 -5.50
CA PHE A 178 -7.83 1.64 -6.90
C PHE A 178 -7.30 0.51 -7.78
N ARG A 179 -7.84 -0.69 -7.57
CA ARG A 179 -7.46 -1.86 -8.34
C ARG A 179 -7.74 -1.69 -9.83
N ASP A 180 -8.73 -0.88 -10.17
CA ASP A 180 -9.21 -0.60 -11.51
C ASP A 180 -8.37 0.40 -12.31
N PHE A 181 -7.44 1.11 -11.67
CA PHE A 181 -6.61 2.12 -12.33
C PHE A 181 -5.27 1.52 -12.74
N GLY A 182 -5.10 1.17 -14.02
CA GLY A 182 -3.79 0.76 -14.52
C GLY A 182 -2.83 1.93 -14.51
N TYR A 183 -1.74 1.81 -13.76
CA TYR A 183 -0.80 2.88 -13.47
C TYR A 183 0.63 2.36 -13.52
N ARG A 184 1.54 3.11 -14.13
CA ARG A 184 2.99 2.87 -14.02
C ARG A 184 3.71 4.15 -13.68
N HIS A 185 4.72 4.00 -12.84
CA HIS A 185 5.78 4.96 -12.67
C HIS A 185 7.12 4.23 -12.82
N THR A 186 7.97 4.70 -13.74
CA THR A 186 9.26 4.10 -14.11
C THR A 186 9.20 2.58 -14.36
N THR A 187 9.72 1.76 -13.45
CA THR A 187 9.89 0.30 -13.60
C THR A 187 8.82 -0.52 -12.86
N ILE A 188 7.91 0.13 -12.13
CA ILE A 188 6.86 -0.53 -11.36
C ILE A 188 5.50 -0.21 -12.00
N GLN A 189 4.79 -1.27 -12.37
CA GLN A 189 3.53 -1.20 -13.08
C GLN A 189 2.45 -1.94 -12.29
N HIS A 190 1.31 -1.30 -12.10
CA HIS A 190 0.05 -1.91 -11.71
C HIS A 190 -0.85 -1.96 -12.94
N CYS A 191 -1.23 -3.17 -13.36
CA CYS A 191 -2.04 -3.42 -14.54
C CYS A 191 -3.08 -4.50 -14.22
N PRO A 192 -4.32 -4.11 -13.91
CA PRO A 192 -5.38 -5.07 -13.69
C PRO A 192 -5.78 -5.75 -15.01
N ALA A 193 -6.09 -7.05 -14.93
CA ALA A 193 -6.53 -7.79 -16.10
C ALA A 193 -7.96 -7.43 -16.53
N ASN A 194 -8.26 -7.63 -17.81
CA ASN A 194 -9.58 -7.49 -18.40
C ASN A 194 -10.49 -8.69 -18.04
N ALA A 195 -11.75 -8.45 -17.71
CA ALA A 195 -12.74 -9.48 -17.39
C ALA A 195 -13.57 -9.90 -18.63
N PRO A 196 -13.93 -11.18 -18.82
CA PRO A 196 -14.74 -11.60 -19.98
C PRO A 196 -16.17 -11.07 -19.97
N ALA A 197 -16.81 -10.96 -18.80
CA ALA A 197 -18.23 -10.59 -18.67
C ALA A 197 -18.51 -9.29 -17.89
N ARG A 198 -17.45 -8.62 -17.37
CA ARG A 198 -17.57 -7.43 -16.49
C ARG A 198 -16.77 -6.23 -17.01
N GLN A 199 -16.66 -6.07 -18.33
CA GLN A 199 -15.98 -4.90 -18.89
C GLN A 199 -16.77 -3.62 -18.60
N LEU A 200 -16.07 -2.58 -18.17
CA LEU A 200 -16.63 -1.25 -18.03
C LEU A 200 -17.07 -0.71 -19.39
N THR A 201 -18.17 0.03 -19.41
CA THR A 201 -18.66 0.68 -20.63
C THR A 201 -17.75 1.83 -21.00
N ARG A 202 -17.31 1.88 -22.26
CA ARG A 202 -16.52 3.00 -22.79
C ARG A 202 -17.44 4.02 -23.44
N ILE A 203 -17.21 5.28 -23.12
CA ILE A 203 -17.76 6.42 -23.85
C ILE A 203 -16.64 6.93 -24.75
N PRO A 204 -16.80 6.94 -26.08
CA PRO A 204 -15.80 7.50 -26.98
C PRO A 204 -15.47 8.94 -26.60
N TYR A 205 -14.18 9.26 -26.56
CA TYR A 205 -13.70 10.58 -26.18
C TYR A 205 -12.61 11.03 -27.15
N LEU A 206 -13.01 11.91 -28.07
CA LEU A 206 -12.07 12.56 -28.97
C LEU A 206 -11.37 13.69 -28.22
N GLU A 207 -10.08 13.52 -27.98
CA GLU A 207 -9.28 14.52 -27.29
C GLU A 207 -9.30 15.87 -28.03
N LYS A 208 -9.55 16.96 -27.31
CA LYS A 208 -9.73 18.29 -27.91
C LYS A 208 -8.42 19.07 -28.09
N THR A 209 -7.31 18.58 -27.54
CA THR A 209 -6.00 19.25 -27.55
C THR A 209 -5.21 18.96 -28.83
N THR A 210 -5.49 17.85 -29.50
CA THR A 210 -4.88 17.46 -30.79
C THR A 210 -5.64 18.11 -31.95
N ASP A 211 -4.96 18.96 -32.72
CA ASP A 211 -5.54 19.70 -33.85
C ASP A 211 -5.90 18.80 -35.06
N ASP A 212 -5.17 17.69 -35.22
CA ASP A 212 -5.34 16.76 -36.34
C ASP A 212 -6.49 15.77 -36.07
N GLU A 213 -7.57 15.91 -36.85
CA GLU A 213 -8.77 15.07 -36.71
C GLU A 213 -8.50 13.58 -36.91
N LYS A 214 -7.60 13.22 -37.83
CA LYS A 214 -7.30 11.83 -38.13
C LYS A 214 -6.60 11.17 -36.94
N LYS A 215 -5.63 11.86 -36.33
CA LYS A 215 -4.91 11.34 -35.16
C LYS A 215 -5.81 11.13 -33.95
N ARG A 216 -6.80 12.01 -33.75
CA ARG A 216 -7.79 11.84 -32.67
C ARG A 216 -8.62 10.56 -32.83
N ILE A 217 -9.03 10.26 -34.06
CA ILE A 217 -9.80 9.05 -34.36
C ILE A 217 -8.92 7.81 -34.19
N GLU A 218 -7.69 7.84 -34.71
CA GLU A 218 -6.74 6.74 -34.57
C GLU A 218 -6.40 6.44 -33.10
N GLU A 219 -6.27 7.47 -32.26
CA GLU A 219 -6.07 7.31 -30.82
C GLU A 219 -7.30 6.73 -30.11
N ASP A 220 -8.50 7.22 -30.43
CA ASP A 220 -9.75 6.65 -29.90
C ASP A 220 -9.90 5.16 -30.28
N GLU A 221 -9.60 4.81 -31.52
CA GLU A 221 -9.59 3.42 -32.01
C GLU A 221 -8.50 2.57 -31.34
N TYR A 222 -7.34 3.15 -31.03
CA TYR A 222 -6.27 2.48 -30.32
C TYR A 222 -6.71 2.05 -28.91
N TRP A 223 -7.37 2.94 -28.17
CA TRP A 223 -7.90 2.67 -26.83
C TRP A 223 -9.22 1.88 -26.84
N ALA A 224 -9.92 1.84 -27.98
CA ALA A 224 -11.11 1.01 -28.15
C ALA A 224 -10.80 -0.50 -28.07
N ASN A 225 -9.55 -0.92 -28.30
CA ASN A 225 -9.11 -2.31 -28.35
C ASN A 225 -8.22 -2.66 -27.14
N PRO A 226 -8.81 -3.16 -26.02
CA PRO A 226 -8.06 -3.54 -24.83
C PRO A 226 -7.38 -4.91 -24.97
N ASP A 227 -6.51 -5.24 -24.02
CA ASP A 227 -5.81 -6.53 -23.97
C ASP A 227 -6.76 -7.72 -23.74
N GLN A 228 -6.27 -8.94 -24.01
CA GLN A 228 -7.03 -10.17 -23.84
C GLN A 228 -7.59 -10.35 -22.41
N VAL A 229 -8.80 -10.88 -22.34
CA VAL A 229 -9.51 -11.13 -21.08
C VAL A 229 -8.90 -12.29 -20.29
N LYS A 230 -8.98 -12.23 -18.96
CA LYS A 230 -8.56 -13.26 -18.00
C LYS A 230 -9.67 -13.51 -16.97
N GLU A 231 -9.78 -14.73 -16.45
CA GLU A 231 -10.90 -15.17 -15.60
C GLU A 231 -11.03 -14.41 -14.25
N ASN A 232 -9.97 -13.74 -13.78
CA ASN A 232 -9.97 -12.93 -12.55
C ASN A 232 -9.76 -11.44 -12.79
N GLY A 233 -10.01 -10.96 -14.02
CA GLY A 233 -9.87 -9.54 -14.35
C GLY A 233 -10.89 -8.65 -13.64
N VAL A 234 -10.52 -7.38 -13.47
CA VAL A 234 -11.41 -6.32 -12.95
C VAL A 234 -12.34 -5.83 -14.07
N GLY A 235 -11.86 -5.82 -15.32
CA GLY A 235 -12.65 -5.38 -16.48
C GLY A 235 -12.51 -3.91 -16.82
N CYS A 236 -11.33 -3.33 -16.61
CA CYS A 236 -11.11 -1.89 -16.79
C CYS A 236 -10.65 -1.49 -18.19
N ARG A 237 -10.80 -2.39 -19.17
CA ARG A 237 -10.37 -2.18 -20.57
C ARG A 237 -8.92 -1.72 -20.68
N CYS A 238 -8.05 -2.32 -19.88
CA CYS A 238 -6.65 -1.92 -19.84
C CYS A 238 -5.91 -2.40 -21.08
N ARG A 239 -4.94 -1.59 -21.50
CA ARG A 239 -3.93 -1.94 -22.50
C ARG A 239 -2.56 -1.64 -21.93
N CYS A 240 -1.88 -2.68 -21.46
CA CYS A 240 -0.66 -2.54 -20.68
C CYS A 240 0.58 -2.94 -21.48
N ASP A 241 1.71 -2.36 -21.11
CA ASP A 241 2.99 -2.71 -21.71
C ASP A 241 3.41 -4.11 -21.24
N THR A 242 3.85 -4.96 -22.18
CA THR A 242 4.28 -6.34 -21.92
C THR A 242 5.68 -6.44 -21.34
N ASP A 243 6.45 -5.35 -21.39
CA ASP A 243 7.85 -5.31 -21.00
C ASP A 243 8.03 -5.36 -19.47
N ILE A 244 7.00 -4.94 -18.73
CA ILE A 244 7.02 -4.85 -17.28
C ILE A 244 5.89 -5.70 -16.71
N VAL A 245 6.26 -6.61 -15.82
CA VAL A 245 5.31 -7.47 -15.11
C VAL A 245 4.58 -6.66 -14.06
N ASP A 246 3.29 -6.96 -13.90
CA ASP A 246 2.43 -6.39 -12.88
C ASP A 246 2.97 -6.60 -11.45
N VAL A 247 2.77 -5.59 -10.60
CA VAL A 247 3.27 -5.58 -9.22
C VAL A 247 2.44 -6.45 -8.29
N GLU A 248 1.14 -6.72 -8.54
CA GLU A 248 0.29 -7.51 -7.61
C GLU A 248 0.92 -8.87 -7.30
N GLY A 249 1.52 -9.53 -8.31
CA GLY A 249 2.12 -10.87 -8.18
C GLY A 249 3.63 -10.91 -7.89
N LYS A 250 4.30 -9.77 -7.72
CA LYS A 250 5.77 -9.70 -7.61
C LYS A 250 6.26 -9.84 -6.17
N GLN A 251 7.38 -10.54 -5.97
CA GLN A 251 8.09 -10.53 -4.68
C GLN A 251 8.48 -9.09 -4.30
N GLY A 252 8.05 -8.65 -3.11
CA GLY A 252 8.21 -7.26 -2.64
C GLY A 252 6.96 -6.40 -2.76
N SER A 253 5.88 -6.92 -3.35
CA SER A 253 4.54 -6.34 -3.26
C SER A 253 3.97 -6.53 -1.85
N CYS A 254 3.24 -5.52 -1.38
CA CYS A 254 2.56 -5.52 -0.09
C CYS A 254 1.05 -5.70 -0.21
N LEU A 255 0.58 -6.13 -1.39
CA LEU A 255 -0.84 -6.28 -1.65
C LEU A 255 -1.45 -7.52 -0.98
N ASN A 256 -0.65 -8.54 -0.66
CA ASN A 256 -1.14 -9.69 0.11
C ASN A 256 -1.47 -9.26 1.55
N GLU A 257 -0.58 -8.50 2.17
CA GLU A 257 -0.77 -7.91 3.50
C GLU A 257 -1.99 -6.97 3.53
N TRP A 258 -2.20 -6.21 2.44
CA TRP A 258 -3.43 -5.42 2.28
C TRP A 258 -4.68 -6.29 2.21
N VAL A 259 -4.67 -7.37 1.42
CA VAL A 259 -5.82 -8.28 1.25
C VAL A 259 -6.19 -8.96 2.57
N ASP A 260 -5.20 -9.37 3.35
CA ASP A 260 -5.39 -9.98 4.67
C ASP A 260 -6.10 -9.01 5.63
N VAL A 261 -5.70 -7.74 5.63
CA VAL A 261 -6.25 -6.71 6.52
C VAL A 261 -7.58 -6.14 6.04
N ALA A 262 -7.75 -5.96 4.73
CA ALA A 262 -8.97 -5.46 4.13
C ALA A 262 -10.08 -6.52 4.06
N GLY A 263 -9.74 -7.81 4.25
CA GLY A 263 -10.67 -8.93 4.11
C GLY A 263 -10.99 -9.27 2.65
N GLY A 264 -10.15 -8.84 1.71
CA GLY A 264 -10.32 -9.10 0.29
C GLY A 264 -9.59 -8.10 -0.63
N TRP A 265 -9.67 -8.36 -1.94
CA TRP A 265 -9.10 -7.50 -2.99
C TRP A 265 -9.92 -6.24 -3.25
N ALA A 266 -11.17 -6.20 -2.78
CA ALA A 266 -12.00 -5.02 -2.86
C ALA A 266 -11.84 -4.21 -1.57
N SER A 267 -11.86 -2.89 -1.69
CA SER A 267 -11.91 -2.02 -0.51
C SER A 267 -13.24 -2.28 0.24
N PRO A 268 -13.20 -2.52 1.56
CA PRO A 268 -14.40 -2.79 2.36
C PRO A 268 -15.38 -1.62 2.42
#